data_AF-A0A5U3RB11-F1
#
_entry.id   AF-A0A5U3RB11-F1
#
_cell.length_a   1.000
_cell.length_b   1.000
_cell.length_c   1.000
_cell.angle_alpha   90.00
_cell.angle_beta   90.00
_cell.angle_gamma   90.00
#
_symmetry.space_group_name_H-M   'P 1'
#
loop_
_entity.id
_entity.type
_entity.pdbx_description
1 polymer ?
#
loop_
_entity_poly.entity_id
_entity_poly.type
_entity_poly.pdbx_seq_one_letter_code
_entity_poly.pdbx_strand_id
1 'polypeptide(L)'
;MDKILDIVNGWITAAVSSGTLQIKQILLFIFIAGPLALVIWKIRGIIAFLNDVRNSKLNELQRILDSHELSYELSICIKDDIERITCYRRTGIFDVARQKIILHLLVENRDLISVGFFKKFRTFLLIKDGTLVFKKGFSFWFENGIYALFSLQFLSLAILSLIL
;
A
#
# COMPACT_ATOMS: atom_id res chain seq x y z
N MET A 1 -0.90 31.07 2.58
CA MET A 1 0.49 30.55 2.58
C MET A 1 1.41 31.53 3.29
N ASP A 2 1.27 32.83 3.01
CA ASP A 2 2.08 33.92 3.59
C ASP A 2 2.04 34.03 5.11
N LYS A 3 0.85 33.94 5.75
CA LYS A 3 0.75 34.00 7.22
C LYS A 3 1.55 32.93 7.97
N ILE A 4 1.65 31.72 7.41
CA ILE A 4 2.43 30.64 8.04
C ILE A 4 3.92 30.92 7.86
N LEU A 5 4.30 31.43 6.69
CA LEU A 5 5.68 31.81 6.40
C LEU A 5 6.14 32.92 7.34
N ASP A 6 5.31 33.94 7.56
CA ASP A 6 5.61 35.09 8.43
C ASP A 6 5.75 34.68 9.90
N ILE A 7 4.91 33.76 10.39
CA ILE A 7 5.00 33.23 11.75
C ILE A 7 6.31 32.45 11.93
N VAL A 8 6.64 31.58 10.97
CA VAL A 8 7.89 30.80 11.00
C VAL A 8 9.10 31.72 10.93
N ASN A 9 9.06 32.76 10.09
CA ASN A 9 10.15 33.73 9.97
C ASN A 9 10.33 34.55 11.25
N GLY A 10 9.23 34.97 11.90
CA GLY A 10 9.25 35.66 13.18
C GLY A 10 9.86 34.81 14.31
N TRP A 11 9.53 33.52 14.35
CA TRP A 11 10.08 32.58 15.34
C TRP A 11 11.58 32.32 15.12
N ILE A 12 12.01 32.14 13.87
CA ILE A 12 13.42 31.97 13.52
C ILE A 12 14.21 33.24 13.90
N THR A 13 13.68 34.41 13.58
CA THR A 13 14.33 35.69 13.88
C THR A 13 14.48 35.92 15.39
N ALA A 14 13.44 35.61 16.17
CA ALA A 14 13.47 35.70 17.64
C ALA A 14 14.42 34.67 18.28
N ALA A 15 14.53 33.47 17.71
CA ALA A 15 15.44 32.43 18.19
C ALA A 15 16.92 32.72 17.87
N VAL A 16 17.20 33.40 16.74
CA VAL A 16 18.54 33.89 16.38
C VAL A 16 18.94 35.08 17.24
N SER A 17 18.02 36.04 17.44
CA SER A 17 18.30 37.24 18.24
C SER A 17 18.49 36.94 19.73
N SER A 18 17.88 35.88 20.24
CA SER A 18 18.05 35.40 21.63
C SER A 18 19.33 34.58 21.85
N GLY A 19 20.11 34.29 20.79
CA GLY A 19 21.32 33.46 20.87
C GLY A 19 21.05 31.96 21.08
N THR A 20 19.79 31.56 21.21
CA THR A 20 19.33 30.17 21.39
C THR A 20 19.62 29.31 20.16
N LEU A 21 19.63 29.93 18.97
CA LEU A 21 19.91 29.27 17.69
C LEU A 21 21.09 29.96 17.01
N GLN A 22 22.19 29.23 16.85
CA GLN A 22 23.35 29.73 16.10
C GLN A 22 23.04 29.68 14.60
N ILE A 23 23.42 30.72 13.85
CA ILE A 23 23.25 30.82 12.39
C ILE A 23 23.78 29.57 11.65
N LYS A 24 24.85 28.96 12.17
CA LYS A 24 25.42 27.70 11.66
C LYS A 24 24.45 26.51 11.74
N GLN A 25 23.63 26.43 12.79
CA GLN A 25 22.63 25.37 12.96
C GLN A 25 21.45 25.53 11.99
N ILE A 26 21.05 26.77 11.71
CA ILE A 26 20.00 27.08 10.72
C ILE A 26 20.49 26.72 9.31
N LEU A 27 21.72 27.11 8.97
CA LEU A 27 22.33 26.75 7.68
C LEU A 27 22.45 25.23 7.52
N LEU A 28 22.88 24.52 8.59
CA LEU A 28 22.96 23.06 8.60
C LEU A 28 21.57 22.42 8.42
N PHE A 29 20.54 22.93 9.10
CA PHE A 29 19.18 22.43 8.96
C PHE A 29 18.65 22.61 7.53
N ILE A 30 18.83 23.78 6.91
CA ILE A 30 18.43 24.02 5.51
C ILE A 30 19.18 23.08 4.57
N PHE A 31 20.49 22.88 4.82
CA PHE A 31 21.33 22.01 4.00
C PHE A 31 20.94 20.53 4.09
N ILE A 32 20.38 20.08 5.23
CA ILE A 32 19.89 18.71 5.40
C ILE A 32 18.43 18.58 4.94
N ALA A 33 17.54 19.45 5.43
CA ALA A 33 16.10 19.38 5.20
C ALA A 33 15.72 19.73 3.76
N GLY A 34 16.43 20.65 3.10
CA GLY A 34 16.18 21.05 1.72
C GLY A 34 16.30 19.88 0.74
N PRO A 35 17.47 19.21 0.66
CA PRO A 35 17.63 18.01 -0.15
C PRO A 35 16.67 16.89 0.24
N LEU A 36 16.41 16.69 1.54
CA LEU A 36 15.46 15.68 2.01
C LEU A 36 14.04 15.93 1.48
N ALA A 37 13.58 17.18 1.51
CA ALA A 37 12.28 17.58 1.01
C ALA A 37 12.17 17.38 -0.52
N LEU A 38 13.23 17.68 -1.28
CA LEU A 38 13.28 17.41 -2.72
C LEU A 38 13.19 15.91 -3.03
N VAL A 39 13.89 15.07 -2.26
CA VAL A 39 13.81 13.61 -2.40
C VAL A 39 12.40 13.10 -2.10
N ILE A 40 11.79 13.55 -1.00
CA ILE A 40 10.41 13.18 -0.65
C ILE A 40 9.44 13.61 -1.75
N TRP A 41 9.60 14.80 -2.32
CA TRP A 41 8.74 15.29 -3.39
C TRP A 41 8.87 14.45 -4.67
N LYS A 42 10.10 14.07 -5.04
CA LYS A 42 10.36 13.15 -6.17
C LYS A 42 9.72 11.78 -5.93
N ILE A 43 9.88 11.21 -4.73
CA ILE A 43 9.25 9.92 -4.37
C ILE A 43 7.72 10.01 -4.49
N ARG A 44 7.12 11.09 -3.98
CA ARG A 44 5.67 11.30 -4.08
C ARG A 44 5.21 11.38 -5.54
N GLY A 45 5.97 12.07 -6.40
CA GLY A 45 5.70 12.13 -7.84
C GLY A 45 5.75 10.76 -8.51
N ILE A 46 6.75 9.94 -8.18
CA ILE A 46 6.89 8.57 -8.71
C ILE A 46 5.71 7.71 -8.25
N ILE A 47 5.32 7.78 -6.98
CA ILE A 47 4.17 7.03 -6.43
C ILE A 47 2.88 7.46 -7.12
N ALA A 48 2.67 8.75 -7.34
CA ALA A 48 1.50 9.27 -8.04
C ALA A 48 1.43 8.72 -9.48
N PHE A 49 2.54 8.81 -10.22
CA PHE A 49 2.65 8.26 -11.57
C PHE A 49 2.34 6.75 -11.61
N LEU A 50 2.92 5.98 -10.69
CA LEU A 50 2.64 4.54 -10.60
C LEU A 50 1.17 4.25 -10.28
N ASN A 51 0.54 5.06 -9.43
CA ASN A 51 -0.88 4.92 -9.13
C ASN A 51 -1.75 5.26 -10.35
N ASP A 52 -1.41 6.30 -11.10
CA ASP A 52 -2.12 6.69 -12.32
C ASP A 52 -2.00 5.60 -13.39
N VAL A 53 -0.80 5.07 -13.62
CA VAL A 53 -0.57 3.95 -14.54
C VAL A 53 -1.32 2.71 -14.09
N ARG A 54 -1.29 2.39 -12.79
CA ARG A 54 -2.01 1.22 -12.25
C ARG A 54 -3.52 1.37 -12.35
N ASN A 55 -4.04 2.59 -12.19
CA ASN A 55 -5.48 2.89 -12.16
C ASN A 55 -6.05 3.25 -13.53
N SER A 56 -5.23 3.55 -14.53
CA SER A 56 -5.65 3.99 -15.86
C SER A 56 -6.75 3.09 -16.46
N LYS A 57 -6.51 1.77 -16.50
CA LYS A 57 -7.47 0.80 -17.03
C LYS A 57 -8.79 0.80 -16.26
N LEU A 58 -8.75 0.88 -14.93
CA LEU A 58 -9.96 0.90 -14.10
C LEU A 58 -10.73 2.21 -14.30
N ASN A 59 -10.02 3.33 -14.34
CA ASN A 59 -10.59 4.66 -14.58
C ASN A 59 -11.23 4.76 -15.97
N GLU A 60 -10.62 4.16 -16.99
CA GLU A 60 -11.15 4.12 -18.34
C GLU A 60 -12.43 3.28 -18.42
N LEU A 61 -12.45 2.09 -17.83
CA LEU A 61 -13.65 1.25 -17.76
C LEU A 61 -14.79 1.96 -17.02
N GLN A 62 -14.48 2.62 -15.90
CA GLN A 62 -15.45 3.43 -15.16
C GLN A 62 -16.00 4.58 -16.02
N ARG A 63 -15.10 5.29 -16.73
CA ARG A 63 -15.50 6.39 -17.63
C ARG A 63 -16.42 5.89 -18.74
N ILE A 64 -16.12 4.76 -19.38
CA ILE A 64 -16.96 4.19 -20.44
C ILE A 64 -18.35 3.86 -19.88
N LEU A 65 -18.40 3.24 -18.69
CA LEU A 65 -19.65 2.89 -18.03
C LEU A 65 -20.53 4.11 -17.73
N ASP A 66 -19.91 5.22 -17.32
CA ASP A 66 -20.63 6.42 -16.87
C ASP A 66 -21.00 7.40 -18.01
N SER A 67 -20.28 7.35 -19.15
CA SER A 67 -20.40 8.36 -20.22
C SER A 67 -21.09 7.90 -21.50
N HIS A 68 -21.26 6.59 -21.70
CA HIS A 68 -21.84 6.03 -22.93
C HIS A 68 -23.17 5.33 -22.64
N GLU A 69 -24.16 5.52 -23.52
CA GLU A 69 -25.34 4.66 -23.56
C GLU A 69 -24.94 3.28 -24.11
N LEU A 70 -24.51 2.42 -23.20
CA LEU A 70 -24.08 1.07 -23.50
C LEU A 70 -25.28 0.13 -23.58
N SER A 71 -25.19 -0.89 -24.44
CA SER A 71 -26.12 -2.00 -24.37
C SER A 71 -26.02 -2.69 -23.01
N TYR A 72 -27.13 -3.28 -22.56
CA TYR A 72 -27.19 -3.99 -21.28
C TYR A 72 -26.07 -5.05 -21.16
N GLU A 73 -25.84 -5.80 -22.23
CA GLU A 73 -24.80 -6.83 -22.33
C GLU A 73 -23.38 -6.26 -22.15
N LEU A 74 -23.07 -5.14 -22.82
CA LEU A 74 -21.75 -4.50 -22.67
C LEU A 74 -21.55 -3.97 -21.25
N SER A 75 -22.61 -3.42 -20.65
CA SER A 75 -22.55 -2.88 -19.29
C SER A 75 -22.22 -3.97 -18.25
N ILE A 76 -22.73 -5.20 -18.45
CA ILE A 76 -22.41 -6.35 -17.59
C ILE A 76 -20.93 -6.71 -17.74
N CYS A 77 -20.44 -6.86 -18.98
CA CYS A 77 -19.05 -7.23 -19.22
C CYS A 77 -18.06 -6.23 -18.60
N ILE A 78 -18.34 -4.92 -18.70
CA ILE A 78 -17.49 -3.89 -18.10
C ILE A 78 -17.52 -3.96 -16.57
N LYS A 79 -18.70 -4.18 -15.97
CA LYS A 79 -18.84 -4.34 -14.52
C LYS A 79 -18.07 -5.57 -14.00
N ASP A 80 -18.16 -6.70 -14.70
CA ASP A 80 -17.42 -7.92 -14.37
C ASP A 80 -15.89 -7.68 -14.42
N ASP A 81 -15.41 -6.93 -15.40
CA ASP A 81 -13.99 -6.59 -15.52
C ASP A 81 -13.52 -5.64 -14.39
N ILE A 82 -14.34 -4.64 -14.02
CA ILE A 82 -14.07 -3.77 -12.88
C ILE A 82 -14.03 -4.58 -11.58
N GLU A 83 -14.98 -5.49 -11.39
CA GLU A 83 -15.04 -6.38 -10.23
C GLU A 83 -13.80 -7.27 -10.15
N ARG A 84 -13.40 -7.89 -11.27
CA ARG A 84 -12.21 -8.74 -11.36
C ARG A 84 -10.93 -7.99 -10.98
N ILE A 85 -10.74 -6.78 -11.51
CA ILE A 85 -9.58 -5.93 -11.19
C ILE A 85 -9.59 -5.56 -9.71
N THR A 86 -10.75 -5.18 -9.18
CA THR A 86 -10.92 -4.77 -7.78
C THR A 86 -10.67 -5.93 -6.82
N CYS A 87 -11.21 -7.11 -7.14
CA CYS A 87 -11.05 -8.33 -6.36
C CYS A 87 -9.58 -8.76 -6.32
N TYR A 88 -8.87 -8.74 -7.46
CA TYR A 88 -7.43 -9.01 -7.50
C TYR A 88 -6.63 -8.05 -6.61
N ARG A 89 -6.92 -6.75 -6.64
CA ARG A 89 -6.20 -5.76 -5.81
C ARG A 89 -6.38 -6.00 -4.31
N ARG A 90 -7.58 -6.45 -3.92
CA ARG A 90 -7.94 -6.76 -2.53
C ARG A 90 -7.33 -8.08 -2.08
N THR A 91 -7.57 -9.16 -2.83
CA THR A 91 -7.27 -10.54 -2.41
C THR A 91 -5.94 -11.07 -2.94
N GLY A 92 -5.34 -10.43 -3.94
CA GLY A 92 -4.13 -10.90 -4.61
C GLY A 92 -4.32 -12.12 -5.53
N ILE A 93 -5.56 -12.53 -5.79
CA ILE A 93 -5.91 -13.75 -6.54
C ILE A 93 -6.29 -13.38 -7.98
N PHE A 94 -5.60 -13.94 -8.97
CA PHE A 94 -5.79 -13.58 -10.38
C PHE A 94 -6.89 -14.41 -11.10
N ASP A 95 -7.08 -15.66 -10.64
CA ASP A 95 -7.99 -16.63 -11.22
C ASP A 95 -9.45 -16.28 -10.91
N VAL A 96 -10.30 -16.19 -11.94
CA VAL A 96 -11.69 -15.73 -11.85
C VAL A 96 -12.57 -16.70 -11.04
N ALA A 97 -12.37 -18.01 -11.20
CA ALA A 97 -13.14 -19.00 -10.44
C ALA A 97 -12.78 -18.93 -8.95
N ARG A 98 -11.48 -18.74 -8.64
CA ARG A 98 -11.00 -18.49 -7.26
C ARG A 98 -11.54 -17.20 -6.68
N GLN A 99 -11.57 -16.13 -7.47
CA GLN A 99 -12.12 -14.86 -7.02
C GLN A 99 -13.57 -14.99 -6.58
N LYS A 100 -14.43 -15.70 -7.33
CA LYS A 100 -15.84 -15.89 -6.97
C LYS A 100 -16.02 -16.62 -5.63
N ILE A 101 -15.30 -17.73 -5.43
CA ILE A 101 -15.37 -18.50 -4.18
C ILE A 101 -14.85 -17.69 -3.00
N ILE A 102 -13.71 -16.99 -3.18
CA ILE A 102 -13.11 -16.17 -2.12
C ILE A 102 -13.99 -14.98 -1.77
N LEU A 103 -14.59 -14.32 -2.77
CA LEU A 103 -15.50 -13.20 -2.54
C LEU A 103 -16.74 -13.65 -1.75
N HIS A 104 -17.31 -14.80 -2.12
CA HIS A 104 -18.44 -15.38 -1.39
C HIS A 104 -18.07 -15.67 0.07
N LEU A 105 -16.94 -16.36 0.31
CA LEU A 105 -16.44 -16.63 1.67
C LEU A 105 -16.18 -15.34 2.47
N LEU A 106 -15.67 -14.30 1.81
CA LEU A 106 -15.36 -13.01 2.44
C LEU A 106 -16.61 -12.25 2.83
N VAL A 107 -17.67 -12.31 2.02
CA VAL A 107 -18.96 -11.68 2.34
C VAL A 107 -19.64 -12.41 3.50
N GLU A 108 -19.64 -13.74 3.48
CA GLU A 108 -20.25 -14.56 4.54
C GLU A 108 -19.50 -14.48 5.87
N ASN A 109 -18.17 -14.35 5.84
CA ASN A 109 -17.31 -14.40 7.03
C ASN A 109 -16.52 -13.12 7.26
N ARG A 110 -17.08 -11.96 6.85
CA ARG A 110 -16.39 -10.66 6.88
C ARG A 110 -15.82 -10.27 8.25
N ASP A 111 -16.49 -10.72 9.32
CA ASP A 111 -16.13 -10.42 10.70
C ASP A 111 -15.04 -11.35 11.24
N LEU A 112 -14.79 -12.48 10.57
CA LEU A 112 -13.84 -13.52 10.98
C LEU A 112 -12.56 -13.50 10.13
N ILE A 113 -12.66 -13.16 8.84
CA ILE A 113 -11.55 -13.27 7.89
C ILE A 113 -11.26 -11.91 7.26
N SER A 114 -10.07 -11.37 7.53
CA SER A 114 -9.64 -10.15 6.86
C SER A 114 -9.32 -10.39 5.38
N VAL A 115 -9.61 -9.41 4.54
CA VAL A 115 -9.22 -9.41 3.11
C VAL A 115 -7.71 -9.68 2.94
N GLY A 116 -6.89 -9.18 3.87
CA GLY A 116 -5.44 -9.34 3.86
C GLY A 116 -4.97 -10.79 4.00
N PHE A 117 -5.77 -11.67 4.62
CA PHE A 117 -5.49 -13.09 4.73
C PHE A 117 -5.27 -13.74 3.36
N PHE A 118 -6.22 -13.53 2.43
CA PHE A 118 -6.15 -14.10 1.09
C PHE A 118 -4.94 -13.60 0.32
N LYS A 119 -4.58 -12.33 0.50
CA LYS A 119 -3.40 -11.72 -0.12
C LYS A 119 -2.10 -12.33 0.38
N LYS A 120 -2.01 -12.59 1.69
CA LYS A 120 -0.84 -13.19 2.35
C LYS A 120 -0.67 -14.65 1.96
N PHE A 121 -1.76 -15.42 1.92
CA PHE A 121 -1.70 -16.87 1.70
C PHE A 121 -2.10 -17.32 0.29
N ARG A 122 -2.16 -16.40 -0.68
CA ARG A 122 -2.61 -16.67 -2.06
C ARG A 122 -1.96 -17.91 -2.70
N THR A 123 -0.69 -18.15 -2.41
CA THR A 123 0.12 -19.23 -2.98
C THR A 123 -0.24 -20.60 -2.40
N PHE A 124 -0.87 -20.61 -1.22
CA PHE A 124 -1.26 -21.82 -0.48
C PHE A 124 -2.75 -22.12 -0.61
N LEU A 125 -3.52 -21.22 -1.23
CA LEU A 125 -4.94 -21.39 -1.47
C LEU A 125 -5.17 -22.05 -2.83
N LEU A 126 -5.75 -23.24 -2.81
CA LEU A 126 -6.11 -24.01 -4.00
C LEU A 126 -7.61 -24.27 -4.02
N ILE A 127 -8.22 -24.34 -5.20
CA ILE A 127 -9.55 -24.93 -5.33
C ILE A 127 -9.40 -26.42 -5.56
N LYS A 128 -10.14 -27.22 -4.80
CA LYS A 128 -10.45 -28.61 -5.14
C LYS A 128 -11.95 -28.79 -5.04
N ASP A 129 -12.56 -29.32 -6.10
CA ASP A 129 -14.00 -29.66 -6.14
C ASP A 129 -14.92 -28.49 -5.72
N GLY A 130 -14.61 -27.27 -6.19
CA GLY A 130 -15.39 -26.07 -5.87
C GLY A 130 -15.16 -25.51 -4.45
N THR A 131 -14.33 -26.15 -3.63
CA THR A 131 -14.00 -25.70 -2.27
C THR A 131 -12.59 -25.13 -2.18
N LEU A 132 -12.42 -24.11 -1.33
CA LEU A 132 -11.13 -23.50 -1.05
C LEU A 132 -10.36 -24.35 -0.04
N VAL A 133 -9.25 -24.95 -0.47
CA VAL A 133 -8.38 -25.79 0.35
C VAL A 133 -7.06 -25.07 0.62
N PHE A 134 -6.69 -25.00 1.89
CA PHE A 134 -5.40 -24.48 2.32
C PHE A 134 -4.33 -25.59 2.31
N LYS A 135 -3.43 -25.56 1.33
CA LYS A 135 -2.37 -26.58 1.19
C LYS A 135 -1.15 -26.21 2.04
N LYS A 136 -1.07 -26.79 3.24
CA LYS A 136 0.12 -26.73 4.11
C LYS A 136 1.22 -27.69 3.62
N GLY A 137 1.83 -27.36 2.49
CA GLY A 137 2.96 -28.12 1.95
C GLY A 137 4.31 -27.69 2.55
N PHE A 138 5.40 -28.34 2.11
CA PHE A 138 6.77 -27.97 2.50
C PHE A 138 7.07 -26.48 2.29
N SER A 139 6.60 -25.92 1.17
CA SER A 139 6.77 -24.49 0.85
C SER A 139 6.15 -23.55 1.89
N PHE A 140 5.01 -23.90 2.49
CA PHE A 140 4.37 -23.10 3.55
C PHE A 140 5.23 -23.06 4.82
N TRP A 141 5.78 -24.21 5.21
CA TRP A 141 6.64 -24.31 6.39
C TRP A 141 7.98 -23.62 6.15
N PHE A 142 8.54 -23.76 4.96
CA PHE A 142 9.79 -23.10 4.58
C PHE A 142 9.66 -21.58 4.58
N GLU A 143 8.62 -21.02 3.95
CA GLU A 143 8.40 -19.57 3.90
C GLU A 143 8.16 -18.98 5.30
N ASN A 144 7.35 -19.63 6.13
CA ASN A 144 7.17 -19.20 7.52
C ASN A 144 8.45 -19.33 8.36
N GLY A 145 9.26 -20.37 8.11
CA GLY A 145 10.55 -20.55 8.75
C GLY A 145 11.51 -19.39 8.44
N ILE A 146 11.58 -18.96 7.18
CA ILE A 146 12.36 -17.79 6.77
C ILE A 146 11.86 -16.52 7.47
N TYR A 147 10.55 -16.30 7.52
CA TYR A 147 9.99 -15.14 8.23
C TYR A 147 10.30 -15.14 9.72
N ALA A 148 10.28 -16.30 10.37
CA ALA A 148 10.66 -16.45 11.77
C ALA A 148 12.14 -16.12 11.98
N LEU A 149 13.03 -16.60 11.10
CA LEU A 149 14.46 -16.28 11.14
C LEU A 149 14.73 -14.78 11.00
N PHE A 150 14.09 -14.11 10.04
CA PHE A 150 14.22 -12.66 9.88
C PHE A 150 13.69 -11.91 11.11
N SER A 151 12.56 -12.33 11.65
CA SER A 151 11.98 -11.73 12.85
C SER A 151 12.93 -11.86 14.06
N LEU A 152 13.59 -13.01 14.21
CA LEU A 152 14.60 -13.26 15.23
C LEU A 152 15.84 -12.37 15.03
N GLN A 153 16.27 -12.20 13.77
CA GLN A 153 17.38 -11.31 13.43
C GLN A 153 17.08 -9.85 13.82
N PHE A 154 15.88 -9.36 13.49
CA PHE A 154 15.45 -8.00 13.88
C PHE A 154 15.36 -7.85 15.40
N LEU A 155 14.84 -8.86 16.10
CA LEU A 155 14.79 -8.86 17.56
C LEU A 155 16.20 -8.78 18.16
N SER A 156 17.14 -9.57 17.63
CA SER A 156 18.54 -9.54 18.06
C SER A 156 19.19 -8.18 17.83
N LEU A 157 18.99 -7.57 16.66
CA LEU A 157 19.46 -6.22 16.35
C LEU A 157 18.86 -5.16 17.30
N ALA A 158 17.57 -5.27 17.62
CA ALA A 158 16.92 -4.36 18.55
C ALA A 158 17.49 -4.49 19.98
N ILE A 159 17.75 -5.71 20.45
CA ILE A 159 18.37 -5.96 21.75
C ILE A 159 19.80 -5.42 21.76
N LEU A 160 20.59 -5.68 20.72
CA LEU A 160 21.95 -5.16 20.60
C LEU A 160 21.97 -3.63 20.61
N SER A 161 21.03 -2.97 19.92
CA SER A 161 20.90 -1.50 19.91
C SER A 161 20.47 -0.90 21.26
N LEU A 162 19.93 -1.69 22.19
CA LEU A 162 19.60 -1.25 23.54
C LEU A 162 20.79 -1.41 24.50
N ILE A 163 21.68 -2.36 24.20
CA ILE A 163 22.85 -2.69 25.03
C ILE A 163 24.06 -1.84 24.64
N LEU A 164 24.21 -1.52 23.35
CA LEU A 164 25.29 -0.73 22.76
C LEU A 164 24.94 0.76 22.72
#